data_AF-A0A9J6D6L1-F1
#
_entry.id   AF-A0A9J6D6L1-F1
#
_cell.length_a   1.000
_cell.length_b   1.000
_cell.length_c   1.000
_cell.angle_alpha   90.00
_cell.angle_beta   90.00
_cell.angle_gamma   90.00
#
_symmetry.space_group_name_H-M   'P 1'
#
loop_
_entity.id
_entity.type
_entity.pdbx_description
1 polymer ?
#
loop_
_entity_poly.entity_id
_entity_poly.type
_entity_poly.pdbx_seq_one_letter_code
_entity_poly.pdbx_strand_id
1 'polypeptide(L)'
;MNAPGDSAKKRRKEFSLQEKVDLLRELDSGKKQIDLCRERGIAPSTVATIWKDREKILKLHRESQLAPTRKRLRLGNFQDVDQAVLTWLKMPGCKTSQCLAQCFKKKPASSPTHLK
;
A
#
# COMPACT_ATOMS: atom_id res chain seq x y z
N MET A 1 25.13 -37.55 -25.07
CA MET A 1 23.80 -36.91 -25.24
C MET A 1 23.70 -35.86 -24.15
N ASN A 2 23.77 -34.57 -24.49
CA ASN A 2 23.88 -33.51 -23.48
C ASN A 2 22.54 -33.24 -22.80
N ALA A 3 22.54 -33.36 -21.47
CA ALA A 3 21.55 -32.75 -20.59
C ALA A 3 22.06 -31.35 -20.20
N PRO A 4 21.29 -30.28 -20.38
CA PRO A 4 21.56 -29.03 -19.70
C PRO A 4 20.48 -28.80 -18.66
N GLY A 5 20.76 -29.26 -17.44
CA GLY A 5 20.09 -28.78 -16.24
C GLY A 5 20.63 -27.40 -15.89
N ASP A 6 20.19 -26.37 -16.60
CA ASP A 6 20.31 -24.97 -16.13
C ASP A 6 18.95 -24.55 -15.58
N SER A 7 18.75 -24.80 -14.29
CA SER A 7 17.57 -24.30 -13.57
C SER A 7 17.76 -22.80 -13.30
N ALA A 8 17.72 -22.01 -14.36
CA ALA A 8 17.68 -20.56 -14.30
C ALA A 8 16.49 -20.15 -13.43
N LYS A 9 16.76 -19.83 -12.16
CA LYS A 9 15.75 -19.38 -11.19
C LYS A 9 15.01 -18.18 -11.79
N LYS A 10 13.81 -18.41 -12.30
CA LYS A 10 12.96 -17.36 -12.85
C LYS A 10 12.74 -16.30 -11.77
N ARG A 11 13.38 -15.13 -11.93
CA ARG A 11 13.27 -14.03 -10.98
C ARG A 11 11.80 -13.62 -10.90
N ARG A 12 11.23 -13.66 -9.69
CA ARG A 12 9.84 -13.26 -9.47
C ARG A 12 9.71 -11.77 -9.76
N LYS A 13 8.79 -11.41 -10.67
CA LYS A 13 8.43 -10.01 -10.91
C LYS A 13 7.58 -9.51 -9.75
N GLU A 14 7.95 -8.36 -9.20
CA GLU A 14 7.13 -7.64 -8.24
C GLU A 14 6.29 -6.58 -8.94
N PHE A 15 5.01 -6.51 -8.59
CA PHE A 15 4.04 -5.56 -9.17
C PHE A 15 3.76 -4.42 -8.19
N SER A 16 3.75 -3.20 -8.71
CA SER A 16 3.32 -2.00 -8.01
C SER A 16 1.82 -2.03 -7.69
N LEU A 17 1.39 -1.18 -6.76
CA LEU A 17 -0.03 -1.03 -6.43
C LEU A 17 -0.83 -0.61 -7.68
N GLN A 18 -0.30 0.34 -8.46
CA GLN A 18 -0.95 0.82 -9.67
C GLN A 18 -1.12 -0.29 -10.72
N GLU A 19 -0.06 -1.04 -11.01
CA GLU A 19 -0.13 -2.16 -11.97
C GLU A 19 -1.16 -3.21 -11.54
N LYS A 20 -1.29 -3.48 -10.23
CA LYS A 20 -2.31 -4.40 -9.72
C LYS A 20 -3.72 -3.87 -9.93
N VAL A 21 -3.95 -2.57 -9.69
CA VAL A 21 -5.26 -1.93 -9.90
C VAL A 21 -5.64 -1.92 -11.38
N ASP A 22 -4.70 -1.63 -12.27
CA ASP A 22 -4.96 -1.63 -13.71
C ASP A 22 -5.29 -3.05 -14.21
N LEU A 23 -4.61 -4.08 -13.68
CA LEU A 23 -4.95 -5.48 -13.95
C LEU A 23 -6.37 -5.82 -13.48
N LEU A 24 -6.77 -5.37 -12.27
CA LEU A 24 -8.12 -5.60 -11.76
C LEU A 24 -9.19 -4.90 -12.61
N ARG A 25 -8.94 -3.66 -13.06
CA ARG A 25 -9.86 -2.93 -13.95
C ARG A 25 -10.10 -3.66 -15.28
N GLU A 26 -9.05 -4.25 -15.83
CA GLU A 26 -9.15 -5.06 -17.05
C GLU A 26 -9.93 -6.37 -16.84
N LEU A 27 -9.82 -6.98 -15.65
CA LEU A 27 -10.62 -8.15 -15.31
C LEU A 27 -12.09 -7.79 -15.07
N ASP A 28 -12.35 -6.65 -14.43
CA ASP A 28 -13.71 -6.13 -14.20
C ASP A 28 -14.41 -5.72 -15.51
N SER A 29 -13.66 -5.32 -16.54
CA SER A 29 -14.22 -5.05 -17.88
C SER A 29 -14.62 -6.32 -18.65
N GLY A 30 -14.41 -7.50 -18.05
CA GLY A 30 -14.83 -8.79 -18.62
C GLY A 30 -13.75 -9.50 -19.43
N LYS A 31 -12.50 -9.03 -19.45
CA LYS A 31 -11.40 -9.79 -20.07
C LYS A 31 -11.17 -11.09 -19.30
N LYS A 32 -10.91 -12.18 -20.02
CA LYS A 32 -10.55 -13.46 -19.41
C LYS A 32 -9.14 -13.39 -18.83
N GLN A 33 -8.93 -14.03 -17.69
CA GLN A 33 -7.62 -14.09 -17.04
C GLN A 33 -6.52 -14.66 -17.96
N ILE A 34 -6.85 -15.65 -18.79
CA ILE A 34 -5.91 -16.30 -19.71
C ILE A 34 -5.41 -15.32 -20.76
N ASP A 35 -6.30 -14.51 -21.33
CA ASP A 35 -5.95 -13.53 -22.35
C ASP A 35 -5.07 -12.43 -21.75
N LEU A 36 -5.41 -11.98 -20.53
CA LEU A 36 -4.60 -11.03 -19.76
C LEU A 36 -3.20 -11.57 -19.42
N CYS A 37 -3.09 -12.85 -19.08
CA CYS A 37 -1.80 -13.51 -18.83
C CYS A 37 -0.93 -13.52 -20.09
N ARG A 38 -1.52 -13.78 -21.26
CA ARG A 38 -0.82 -13.78 -22.55
C ARG A 38 -0.37 -12.38 -22.94
N GLU A 39 -1.26 -11.40 -22.85
CA GLU A 39 -1.01 -10.00 -23.21
C GLU A 39 0.09 -9.37 -22.34
N ARG A 40 0.02 -9.58 -21.02
CA ARG A 40 0.96 -8.98 -20.05
C ARG A 40 2.19 -9.86 -19.75
N GLY A 41 2.24 -11.09 -20.28
CA GLY A 41 3.32 -12.05 -19.99
C GLY A 41 3.38 -12.47 -18.51
N ILE A 42 2.25 -12.50 -17.82
CA ILE A 42 2.16 -12.80 -16.37
C ILE A 42 1.78 -14.26 -16.18
N ALA A 43 2.35 -14.90 -15.15
CA ALA A 43 1.95 -16.25 -14.79
C ALA A 43 0.49 -16.28 -14.28
N PRO A 44 -0.32 -17.29 -14.66
CA PRO A 44 -1.72 -17.38 -14.24
C PRO A 44 -1.90 -17.45 -12.72
N SER A 45 -0.96 -18.08 -12.02
CA SER A 45 -0.94 -18.11 -10.56
C SER A 45 -0.82 -16.72 -9.92
N THR A 46 -0.06 -15.81 -10.55
CA THR A 46 0.07 -14.43 -10.08
C THR A 46 -1.24 -13.66 -10.27
N VAL A 47 -1.88 -13.80 -11.43
CA VAL A 47 -3.17 -13.14 -11.72
C VAL A 47 -4.25 -13.62 -10.75
N ALA A 48 -4.33 -14.94 -10.52
CA ALA A 48 -5.28 -15.51 -9.57
C ALA A 48 -5.07 -14.99 -8.13
N THR A 49 -3.81 -14.85 -7.70
CA THR A 49 -3.49 -14.29 -6.37
C THR A 49 -3.89 -12.82 -6.27
N ILE A 50 -3.59 -12.01 -7.30
CA ILE A 50 -3.99 -10.60 -7.36
C ILE A 50 -5.52 -10.47 -7.32
N TRP A 51 -6.23 -11.33 -8.04
CA TRP A 51 -7.70 -11.35 -8.05
C TRP A 51 -8.30 -11.72 -6.70
N LYS A 52 -7.67 -12.65 -5.97
CA LYS A 52 -8.08 -13.02 -4.61
C LYS A 52 -7.95 -11.84 -3.64
N ASP A 53 -6.88 -11.08 -3.76
CA ASP A 53 -6.59 -9.92 -2.90
C ASP A 53 -7.23 -8.60 -3.41
N ARG A 54 -8.17 -8.66 -4.38
CA ARG A 54 -8.70 -7.48 -5.08
C ARG A 54 -9.27 -6.40 -4.16
N GLU A 55 -10.05 -6.80 -3.17
CA GLU A 55 -10.71 -5.85 -2.25
C GLU A 55 -9.68 -5.07 -1.43
N LYS A 56 -8.65 -5.77 -0.94
CA LYS A 56 -7.53 -5.16 -0.20
C LYS A 56 -6.77 -4.18 -1.09
N ILE A 57 -6.48 -4.55 -2.33
CA ILE A 57 -5.75 -3.71 -3.29
C ILE A 57 -6.55 -2.43 -3.60
N LEU A 58 -7.84 -2.57 -3.89
CA LEU A 58 -8.73 -1.45 -4.21
C LEU A 58 -8.93 -0.52 -3.00
N LYS A 59 -9.06 -1.07 -1.79
CA LYS A 59 -9.16 -0.28 -0.55
C LYS A 59 -7.91 0.58 -0.34
N LEU A 60 -6.72 -0.04 -0.42
CA LEU A 60 -5.43 0.66 -0.26
C LEU A 60 -5.24 1.77 -1.29
N HIS A 61 -5.70 1.55 -2.52
CA HIS A 61 -5.65 2.54 -3.60
C HIS A 61 -6.63 3.70 -3.36
N ARG A 62 -7.89 3.40 -3.01
CA ARG A 62 -8.93 4.40 -2.74
C ARG A 62 -8.57 5.29 -1.56
N GLU A 63 -8.10 4.71 -0.47
CA GLU A 63 -7.73 5.43 0.75
C GLU A 63 -6.39 6.19 0.60
N SER A 64 -5.70 6.06 -0.55
CA SER A 64 -4.39 6.68 -0.81
C SER A 64 -3.36 6.41 0.29
N GLN A 65 -3.51 5.30 1.02
CA GLN A 65 -2.64 4.91 2.13
C GLN A 65 -1.24 4.53 1.66
N LEU A 66 -1.10 4.08 0.40
CA LEU A 66 0.15 3.69 -0.20
C LEU A 66 0.36 4.44 -1.51
N ALA A 67 1.62 4.80 -1.78
CA ALA A 67 1.99 5.38 -3.06
C ALA A 67 1.69 4.40 -4.21
N PRO A 68 1.21 4.87 -5.38
CA PRO A 68 0.89 4.01 -6.53
C PRO A 68 2.09 3.18 -7.02
N THR A 69 3.31 3.69 -6.86
CA THR A 69 4.57 3.05 -7.24
C THR A 69 5.02 1.94 -6.27
N ARG A 70 4.41 1.85 -5.09
CA ARG A 70 4.85 0.92 -4.03
C ARG A 70 4.46 -0.52 -4.38
N LYS A 71 5.42 -1.44 -4.27
CA LYS A 71 5.23 -2.87 -4.62
C LYS A 71 4.71 -3.71 -3.44
N ARG A 72 5.11 -3.35 -2.21
CA ARG A 72 4.75 -4.07 -0.98
C ARG A 72 3.55 -3.43 -0.29
N LEU A 73 2.46 -4.21 -0.17
CA LEU A 73 1.19 -3.81 0.45
C LEU A 73 1.21 -4.00 1.98
N ARG A 74 2.14 -3.32 2.65
CA ARG A 74 2.27 -3.31 4.12
C ARG A 74 2.04 -1.91 4.65
N LEU A 75 1.13 -1.79 5.61
CA LEU A 75 0.88 -0.56 6.37
C LEU A 75 1.71 -0.55 7.66
N GLY A 76 1.93 0.64 8.20
CA GLY A 76 2.51 0.82 9.54
C GLY A 76 1.60 0.22 10.62
N ASN A 77 2.18 -0.14 11.75
CA ASN A 77 1.43 -0.68 12.89
C ASN A 77 0.51 0.38 13.54
N PHE A 78 0.90 1.66 13.49
CA PHE A 78 0.21 2.79 14.12
C PHE A 78 -0.02 3.90 13.09
N GLN A 79 -0.99 3.71 12.19
CA GLN A 79 -1.26 4.65 11.10
C GLN A 79 -1.79 6.00 11.60
N ASP A 80 -2.49 5.98 12.72
CA ASP A 80 -2.98 7.15 13.44
C ASP A 80 -1.82 8.04 13.92
N VAL A 81 -0.78 7.41 14.49
CA VAL A 81 0.45 8.11 14.92
C VAL A 81 1.20 8.63 13.70
N ASP A 82 1.40 7.81 12.68
CA ASP A 82 2.05 8.22 11.43
C ASP A 82 1.34 9.45 10.82
N GLN A 83 0.00 9.45 10.82
CA GLN A 83 -0.76 10.57 10.28
C GLN A 83 -0.75 11.80 11.20
N ALA A 84 -0.74 11.64 12.52
CA ALA A 84 -0.56 12.77 13.44
C ALA A 84 0.79 13.46 13.20
N VAL A 85 1.86 12.68 13.01
CA VAL A 85 3.20 13.20 12.70
C VAL A 85 3.24 13.88 11.34
N LEU A 86 2.66 13.28 10.29
CA LEU A 86 2.59 13.89 8.96
C LEU A 86 1.78 15.18 8.95
N THR A 87 0.67 15.23 9.71
CA THR A 87 -0.15 16.44 9.86
C THR A 87 0.64 17.54 10.55
N TRP A 88 1.36 17.19 11.64
CA TRP A 88 2.21 18.14 12.35
C TRP A 88 3.33 18.68 11.47
N LEU A 89 4.01 17.82 10.70
CA LEU A 89 5.09 18.24 9.79
C LEU A 89 4.60 19.19 8.70
N LYS A 90 3.37 19.00 8.22
CA LYS A 90 2.75 19.87 7.19
C LYS A 90 2.29 21.22 7.73
N MET A 91 2.20 21.41 9.06
CA MET A 91 1.79 22.69 9.63
C MET A 91 2.88 23.76 9.40
N PRO A 92 2.58 24.83 8.64
CA PRO A 92 3.54 25.91 8.43
C PRO A 92 3.66 26.74 9.71
N GLY A 93 4.67 26.49 10.52
CA GLY A 93 4.92 27.27 11.73
C GLY A 93 5.86 26.65 12.76
N CYS A 94 6.12 25.35 12.70
CA CYS A 94 7.05 24.68 13.62
C CYS A 94 8.11 23.93 12.81
N LYS A 95 9.05 24.68 12.23
CA LYS A 95 10.21 24.11 11.55
C LYS A 95 11.21 23.65 12.62
N THR A 96 11.26 22.34 12.83
CA THR A 96 12.24 21.60 13.62
C THR A 96 13.66 22.11 13.39
N SER A 97 14.20 22.86 14.35
CA SER A 97 15.20 22.32 15.29
C SER A 97 15.01 22.76 16.74
N GLN A 98 14.07 23.68 17.06
CA GLN A 98 14.03 24.32 18.38
C GLN A 98 12.97 23.79 19.37
N CYS A 99 12.06 22.89 18.99
CA CYS A 99 10.91 22.56 19.86
C CYS A 99 10.64 21.06 20.11
N LEU A 100 11.65 20.18 20.06
CA LEU A 100 11.47 18.79 20.53
C LEU A 100 11.24 18.70 22.05
N ALA A 101 11.72 19.67 22.84
CA ALA A 101 11.60 19.63 24.30
C ALA A 101 10.27 20.21 24.86
N GLN A 102 9.53 21.02 24.11
CA GLN A 102 8.48 21.87 24.70
C GLN A 102 7.03 21.43 24.43
N CYS A 103 6.75 20.63 23.40
CA CYS A 103 5.36 20.32 23.02
C CYS A 103 4.74 19.09 23.72
N PHE A 104 5.53 18.23 24.38
CA PHE A 104 4.98 17.07 25.09
C PHE A 104 4.27 17.41 26.43
N LYS A 105 4.28 18.67 26.88
CA LYS A 105 3.69 19.09 28.17
C LYS A 105 2.29 19.72 28.09
N LYS A 106 1.60 19.71 26.95
CA LYS A 106 0.18 20.11 26.91
C LYS A 106 -0.71 18.95 26.53
N LYS A 107 -0.96 18.09 27.52
CA LYS A 107 -2.18 17.28 27.60
C LYS A 107 -3.35 18.28 27.64
N PRO A 108 -4.30 18.30 26.68
CA PRO A 108 -5.50 19.10 26.85
C PRO A 108 -6.26 18.54 28.05
N ALA A 109 -6.49 19.40 29.05
CA ALA A 109 -7.37 19.08 30.17
C ALA A 109 -8.78 18.86 29.62
N SER A 110 -9.22 17.60 29.52
CA SER A 110 -10.64 17.29 29.50
C SER A 110 -11.20 17.66 30.89
N SER A 111 -11.84 18.82 30.97
CA SER A 111 -12.60 19.25 32.14
C SER A 111 -13.83 18.36 32.36
N PRO A 112 -14.33 18.28 33.61
CA PRO A 112 -14.96 17.08 34.15
C PRO A 112 -16.45 16.97 33.79
N THR A 113 -16.89 15.71 33.76
CA THR A 113 -18.25 15.26 34.05
C THR A 113 -18.97 16.17 35.04
N HIS A 114 -20.13 16.69 34.63
CA HIS A 114 -21.25 16.90 35.54
C HIS A 114 -22.50 16.31 34.90
N LEU A 115 -22.81 15.08 35.33
CA LEU A 115 -24.12 14.50 35.24
C LEU A 115 -24.77 14.69 36.61
N LYS A 116 -25.73 15.62 36.69
CA LYS A 116 -26.88 15.53 37.59
C LYS A 116 -27.95 16.50 37.15
#